data_AF-A0A382LED8-F1
#
_entry.id   AF-A0A382LED8-F1
#
_cell.length_a   1.000
_cell.length_b   1.000
_cell.length_c   1.000
_cell.angle_alpha   90.00
_cell.angle_beta   90.00
_cell.angle_gamma   90.00
#
_symmetry.space_group_name_H-M   'P 1'
#
loop_
_entity.id
_entity.type
_entity.pdbx_description
1 polymer ?
#
loop_
_entity_poly.entity_id
_entity_poly.type
_entity_poly.pdbx_seq_one_letter_code
_entity_poly.pdbx_strand_id
1 'polypeptide(L)' 'MSAERVAQMLESGATPTDIAKRYPEYFIQHHAGIERLWETLNKREWRPFE' A
#
# COMPACT_ATOMS: atom_id res chain seq x y z
N MET A 1 9.54 -9.87 1.20
CA MET A 1 9.14 -8.51 0.75
C MET A 1 9.58 -7.54 1.83
N SER A 2 10.18 -6.40 1.47
CA SER A 2 10.65 -5.39 2.45
C SER A 2 9.77 -4.14 2.41
N ALA A 3 9.80 -3.36 3.49
CA ALA A 3 9.03 -2.12 3.60
C ALA A 3 9.47 -1.08 2.57
N GLU A 4 10.78 -0.98 2.31
CA GLU A 4 11.35 -0.06 1.32
C GLU A 4 10.84 -0.36 -0.09
N ARG A 5 10.70 -1.66 -0.43
CA ARG A 5 10.20 -2.05 -1.74
C ARG A 5 8.73 -1.68 -1.91
N VAL A 6 7.92 -1.82 -0.87
CA VAL A 6 6.51 -1.41 -0.89
C VAL A 6 6.40 0.10 -0.97
N ALA A 7 7.23 0.86 -0.22
CA ALA A 7 7.27 2.31 -0.31
C ALA A 7 7.57 2.78 -1.75
N GLN A 8 8.61 2.23 -2.39
CA GLN A 8 8.93 2.54 -3.80
C GLN A 8 7.77 2.26 -4.75
N MET A 9 7.03 1.17 -4.52
CA MET A 9 5.86 0.84 -5.33
C MET A 9 4.76 1.89 -5.17
N LEU A 10 4.45 2.30 -3.94
CA LEU A 10 3.45 3.34 -3.66
C LEU A 10 3.88 4.70 -4.24
N GLU A 11 5.16 5.06 -4.10
CA GLU A 11 5.74 6.27 -4.73
C GLU A 11 5.64 6.24 -6.26
N SER A 12 5.73 5.05 -6.86
CA SER A 12 5.56 4.84 -8.30
C SER A 12 4.10 4.79 -8.76
N GLY A 13 3.14 5.04 -7.86
CA GLY A 13 1.71 5.06 -8.15
C GLY A 13 0.97 3.74 -7.93
N ALA A 14 1.60 2.72 -7.33
CA ALA A 14 0.87 1.53 -6.91
C ALA A 14 -0.10 1.85 -5.77
N THR A 15 -1.19 1.08 -5.71
CA THR A 15 -2.19 1.18 -4.66
C THR A 15 -2.01 0.07 -3.62
N PRO A 16 -2.55 0.23 -2.39
CA PRO A 16 -2.64 -0.87 -1.42
C PRO A 16 -3.25 -2.14 -2.02
N THR A 17 -4.24 -2.03 -2.91
CA THR A 17 -4.80 -3.18 -3.66
C THR A 17 -3.79 -3.88 -4.55
N ASP A 18 -2.90 -3.14 -5.22
CA ASP A 18 -1.83 -3.75 -6.03
C ASP A 18 -0.84 -4.53 -5.17
N ILE A 19 -0.55 -4.03 -3.96
CA ILE A 19 0.28 -4.75 -2.98
C ILE A 19 -0.43 -6.01 -2.50
N ALA A 20 -1.72 -5.93 -2.17
CA ALA A 20 -2.52 -7.09 -1.76
C ALA A 20 -2.56 -8.19 -2.84
N LYS A 21 -2.69 -7.81 -4.12
CA LYS A 21 -2.70 -8.74 -5.25
C LYS A 21 -1.35 -9.41 -5.49
N ARG A 22 -0.24 -8.68 -5.35
CA ARG A 22 1.12 -9.20 -5.63
C ARG A 22 1.74 -9.91 -4.43
N TYR A 23 1.48 -9.43 -3.22
CA TYR A 23 2.11 -9.88 -1.99
C TYR A 23 1.08 -10.03 -0.86
N PRO A 24 0.13 -10.98 -0.98
CA PRO A 24 -1.01 -11.09 -0.06
C PRO A 24 -0.59 -11.33 1.39
N GLU A 25 0.38 -12.21 1.65
CA GLU A 25 0.86 -12.49 3.01
C GLU A 25 1.49 -11.25 3.67
N TYR A 26 2.24 -10.47 2.90
CA TYR A 26 2.85 -9.23 3.39
C TYR A 26 1.77 -8.19 3.67
N PHE A 27 0.78 -8.08 2.79
CA PHE A 27 -0.33 -7.16 2.96
C PHE A 27 -1.14 -7.50 4.23
N ILE A 28 -1.48 -8.78 4.47
CA ILE A 28 -2.20 -9.20 5.68
C ILE A 28 -1.48 -8.78 6.96
N GLN A 29 -0.14 -8.83 6.98
CA GLN A 29 0.65 -8.47 8.16
C GLN A 29 0.85 -6.96 8.33
N HIS A 30 0.77 -6.17 7.25
CA HIS A 30 1.20 -4.77 7.23
C HIS A 30 0.19 -3.78 6.64
N HIS A 31 -1.04 -4.21 6.35
CA HIS A 31 -2.02 -3.41 5.58
C HIS A 31 -2.21 -2.00 6.16
N ALA A 32 -2.32 -1.85 7.49
CA ALA A 32 -2.54 -0.55 8.12
C ALA A 32 -1.39 0.44 7.85
N GLY A 33 -0.14 -0.05 7.79
CA GLY A 33 1.02 0.79 7.46
C GLY A 33 1.07 1.15 5.97
N ILE A 34 0.70 0.19 5.11
CA ILE A 34 0.66 0.38 3.65
C ILE A 34 -0.42 1.41 3.29
N GLU A 35 -1.62 1.27 3.86
CA GLU A 35 -2.75 2.18 3.67
C GLU A 35 -2.38 3.59 4.13
N ARG A 36 -1.89 3.73 5.37
CA ARG A 36 -1.50 5.05 5.91
C ARG A 36 -0.38 5.74 5.13
N LEU A 37 0.59 4.97 4.63
CA LEU A 37 1.65 5.52 3.78
C LEU A 37 1.07 6.03 2.46
N TRP A 38 0.21 5.24 1.82
CA TRP A 38 -0.46 5.67 0.60
C TRP A 38 -1.30 6.92 0.81
N GLU A 39 -2.05 7.01 1.91
CA GLU A 39 -2.86 8.19 2.27
C GLU A 39 -2.00 9.44 2.44
N THR A 40 -0.84 9.29 3.07
CA THR A 40 0.12 10.38 3.29
C THR A 40 0.67 10.90 1.96
N LEU A 41 1.04 9.99 1.05
CA LEU A 41 1.56 10.33 -0.27
C LEU A 41 0.51 11.00 -1.17
N ASN A 42 -0.74 10.54 -1.08
CA ASN A 42 -1.82 10.99 -1.98
C ASN A 42 -2.71 12.08 -1.37
N LYS A 43 -2.50 12.44 -0.09
CA LYS A 43 -3.30 13.44 0.66
C LYS A 43 -4.81 13.18 0.61
N ARG A 44 -5.20 11.91 0.57
CA ARG A 44 -6.60 11.46 0.58
C ARG A 44 -6.72 10.15 1.34
N GLU A 45 -7.89 9.89 1.91
CA GLU A 45 -8.18 8.62 2.57
C GLU A 45 -8.16 7.45 1.58
N TRP A 46 -7.70 6.29 2.07
CA TRP A 46 -7.73 5.06 1.31
C TRP A 46 -9.14 4.47 1.37
N ARG A 47 -9.73 4.28 0.18
CA ARG A 47 -11.09 3.75 0.03
C ARG A 47 -11.02 2.55 -0.92
N PRO A 48 -10.91 1.32 -0.38
CA PRO A 48 -10.67 0.12 -1.18
C PRO A 48 -11.81 -0.28 -2.13
N PHE A 49 -12.97 0.39 -2.05
CA PHE A 49 -14.19 0.07 -2.78
C PHE A 49 -14.79 1.26 -3.55
N GLU A 50 -14.03 2.35 -3.72
CA GLU A 50 -14.43 3.49 -4.56
C GLU A 50 -13.82 3.46 -5.96
#